data_AF-A0A0K8R9K5-F1
#
_entry.id   AF-A0A0K8R9K5-F1
#
_cell.length_a   1.000
_cell.length_b   1.000
_cell.length_c   1.000
_cell.angle_alpha   90.00
_cell.angle_beta   90.00
_cell.angle_gamma   90.00
#
_symmetry.space_group_name_H-M   'P 1'
#
loop_
_entity.id
_entity.type
_entity.pdbx_description
1 polymer ?
#
loop_
_entity_poly.entity_id
_entity_poly.type
_entity_poly.pdbx_seq_one_letter_code
_entity_poly.pdbx_strand_id
1 'polypeptide(L)'
;MAAMPFESSLVVLTMSGAQLRRMFDHGISKFTWYEDPEGSFLQVSGMRVTYNFSYPEKCRTDKLEILCANCSVPKYETVEPNGTYRIVTTSFIANGGDGFTFDDDVKNSMETEGRMDVEVFTEHVRKISPIKTPEEGRIIMFNNERPPNATSGGLYPGSLPF
;
A
#
# COMPACT_ATOMS: atom_id res chain seq x y z
N MET A 1 5.65 -22.47 -1.58
CA MET A 1 6.23 -21.15 -1.87
C MET A 1 5.78 -20.73 -3.28
N ALA A 2 4.54 -20.25 -3.40
CA ALA A 2 3.98 -19.81 -4.68
C ALA A 2 3.53 -18.32 -4.65
N ALA A 3 3.33 -17.75 -3.46
CA ALA A 3 2.79 -16.40 -3.29
C ALA A 3 3.86 -15.29 -3.41
N MET A 4 5.12 -15.56 -3.03
CA MET A 4 6.23 -14.61 -3.12
C MET A 4 7.43 -15.35 -3.74
N PRO A 5 7.52 -15.38 -5.08
CA PRO A 5 8.60 -16.07 -5.79
C PRO A 5 9.87 -15.23 -5.93
N PHE A 6 9.81 -13.93 -5.61
CA PHE A 6 10.93 -13.00 -5.72
C PHE A 6 11.61 -12.85 -4.36
N GLU A 7 12.93 -12.93 -4.33
CA GLU A 7 13.74 -12.74 -3.12
C GLU A 7 13.93 -11.23 -2.85
N SER A 8 12.87 -10.56 -2.40
CA SER A 8 12.97 -9.15 -1.98
C SER A 8 13.31 -9.04 -0.50
N SER A 9 14.10 -8.03 -0.14
CA SER A 9 14.34 -7.69 1.26
C SER A 9 13.37 -6.60 1.71
N LEU A 10 13.10 -6.55 3.01
CA LEU A 10 12.40 -5.40 3.58
C LEU A 10 13.37 -4.23 3.73
N VAL A 11 12.88 -3.05 3.36
CA VAL A 11 13.59 -1.78 3.47
C VAL A 11 12.71 -0.74 4.13
N VAL A 12 13.33 0.11 4.93
CA VAL A 12 12.68 1.26 5.56
C VAL A 12 13.06 2.50 4.76
N LEU A 13 12.05 3.28 4.37
CA LEU A 13 12.23 4.56 3.69
C LEU A 13 11.67 5.67 4.58
N THR A 14 12.38 6.79 4.64
CA THR A 14 11.91 8.01 5.29
C THR A 14 11.52 9.01 4.21
N MET A 15 10.28 9.52 4.27
CA MET A 15 9.78 10.45 3.26
C MET A 15 8.83 11.48 3.86
N SER A 16 8.66 12.60 3.16
CA SER A 16 7.63 13.59 3.48
C SER A 16 6.22 13.06 3.19
N GLY A 17 5.20 13.60 3.84
CA GLY A 17 3.80 13.26 3.54
C GLY A 17 3.41 13.58 2.09
N ALA A 18 3.99 14.63 1.50
CA ALA A 18 3.81 14.94 0.08
C ALA A 18 4.39 13.86 -0.84
N GLN A 19 5.56 13.31 -0.52
CA GLN A 19 6.15 12.19 -1.26
C GLN A 19 5.35 10.91 -1.07
N LEU A 20 4.90 10.64 0.16
CA LEU A 20 4.05 9.48 0.46
C LEU A 20 2.74 9.52 -0.32
N ARG A 21 2.10 10.70 -0.41
CA ARG A 21 0.88 10.86 -1.22
C ARG A 21 1.14 10.64 -2.71
N ARG A 22 2.23 11.17 -3.26
CA ARG A 22 2.65 10.92 -4.65
C ARG A 22 2.86 9.43 -4.93
N MET A 23 3.42 8.68 -3.98
CA MET A 23 3.56 7.23 -4.07
C MET A 23 2.19 6.55 -4.22
N PHE A 24 1.19 6.94 -3.42
CA PHE A 24 -0.16 6.39 -3.55
C PHE A 24 -0.86 6.80 -4.85
N ASP A 25 -0.71 8.04 -5.29
CA ASP A 25 -1.25 8.51 -6.57
C ASP A 25 -0.66 7.72 -7.76
N HIS A 26 0.66 7.41 -7.71
CA HIS A 26 1.29 6.53 -8.71
C HIS A 26 0.72 5.11 -8.66
N GLY A 27 0.62 4.53 -7.46
CA GLY A 27 0.14 3.16 -7.30
C GLY A 27 -1.30 2.92 -7.79
N ILE A 28 -2.15 3.95 -7.77
CA ILE A 28 -3.53 3.87 -8.28
C ILE A 28 -3.68 4.39 -9.72
N SER A 29 -2.63 4.97 -10.30
CA SER A 29 -2.72 5.70 -11.58
C SER A 29 -3.27 4.82 -12.72
N LYS A 30 -2.78 3.58 -12.80
CA LYS A 30 -3.13 2.60 -13.84
C LYS A 30 -4.11 1.53 -13.37
N PHE A 31 -4.82 1.78 -12.28
CA PHE A 31 -5.83 0.84 -11.81
C PHE A 31 -6.92 0.62 -12.87
N THR A 32 -7.21 -0.64 -13.17
CA THR A 32 -8.25 -1.06 -14.12
C THR A 32 -8.99 -2.31 -13.62
N TRP A 33 -10.27 -2.40 -13.98
CA TRP A 33 -11.11 -3.59 -13.75
C TRP A 33 -10.97 -4.66 -14.84
N TYR A 34 -10.22 -4.35 -15.88
CA TYR A 34 -10.05 -5.18 -17.08
C TYR A 34 -8.59 -5.57 -17.23
N GLU A 35 -8.37 -6.73 -17.85
CA GLU A 35 -7.05 -7.33 -18.07
C GLU A 35 -6.31 -7.64 -16.76
N ASP A 36 -5.04 -7.99 -16.86
CA ASP A 36 -4.15 -8.15 -15.71
C ASP A 36 -3.77 -6.75 -15.21
N PRO A 37 -4.25 -6.31 -14.04
CA PRO A 37 -3.97 -4.96 -13.55
C PRO A 37 -2.47 -4.83 -13.28
N GLU A 38 -1.91 -3.66 -13.57
CA GLU A 38 -0.50 -3.41 -13.29
C GLU A 38 -0.20 -3.61 -11.79
N GLY A 39 0.97 -4.19 -11.48
CA GLY A 39 1.39 -4.54 -10.11
C GLY A 39 1.62 -3.35 -9.18
N SER A 40 1.49 -2.11 -9.68
CA SER A 40 1.71 -0.87 -8.93
C SER A 40 0.69 -0.61 -7.81
N PHE A 41 -0.44 -1.32 -7.78
CA PHE A 41 -1.46 -1.13 -6.76
C PHE A 41 -1.02 -1.59 -5.36
N LEU A 42 -0.85 -0.63 -4.45
CA LEU A 42 -0.28 -0.85 -3.12
C LEU A 42 -1.29 -1.40 -2.11
N GLN A 43 -0.99 -2.58 -1.57
CA GLN A 43 -1.59 -3.06 -0.33
C GLN A 43 -0.95 -2.37 0.88
N VAL A 44 -1.72 -2.11 1.93
CA VAL A 44 -1.27 -1.32 3.08
C VAL A 44 -1.51 -1.99 4.42
N SER A 45 -0.66 -1.66 5.39
CA SER A 45 -0.82 -1.99 6.81
C SER A 45 -0.49 -0.77 7.65
N GLY A 46 -1.25 -0.56 8.73
CA GLY A 46 -1.12 0.64 9.57
C GLY A 46 -1.48 1.95 8.86
N MET A 47 -2.14 1.88 7.71
CA MET A 47 -2.60 3.04 6.95
C MET A 47 -4.04 2.83 6.47
N ARG A 48 -4.74 3.94 6.23
CA ARG A 48 -6.03 3.97 5.55
C ARG A 48 -5.94 4.97 4.40
N VAL A 49 -6.38 4.54 3.23
CA VAL A 49 -6.38 5.37 2.03
C VAL A 49 -7.75 5.35 1.37
N THR A 50 -8.21 6.53 0.99
CA THR A 50 -9.41 6.72 0.21
C THR A 50 -9.02 7.30 -1.13
N TYR A 51 -9.46 6.65 -2.21
CA TYR A 51 -9.32 7.13 -3.57
C TYR A 51 -10.64 7.66 -4.10
N ASN A 52 -10.61 8.72 -4.90
CA ASN A 52 -11.75 9.23 -5.61
C ASN A 52 -11.46 9.26 -7.12
N PHE A 53 -12.14 8.39 -7.88
CA PHE A 53 -11.93 8.24 -9.31
C PHE A 53 -12.58 9.35 -10.15
N SER A 54 -13.33 10.27 -9.53
CA SER A 54 -13.74 11.51 -10.19
C SER A 54 -12.61 12.54 -10.30
N TYR A 55 -11.51 12.36 -9.56
CA TYR A 55 -10.33 13.22 -9.65
C TYR A 55 -9.37 12.74 -10.75
N PRO A 56 -8.54 13.65 -11.31
CA PRO A 56 -7.51 13.26 -12.27
C PRO A 56 -6.52 12.28 -11.63
N GLU A 57 -5.93 11.39 -12.46
CA GLU A 57 -5.02 10.31 -12.05
C GLU A 57 -3.97 10.71 -11.02
N LYS A 58 -3.39 11.91 -11.19
CA LYS A 58 -2.31 12.43 -10.35
C LYS A 58 -2.76 12.94 -8.97
N CYS A 59 -4.05 12.97 -8.71
CA CYS A 59 -4.65 13.48 -7.46
C CYS A 59 -5.80 12.58 -6.99
N ARG A 60 -5.78 11.28 -7.31
CA ARG A 60 -6.86 10.35 -6.95
C ARG A 60 -6.89 10.06 -5.46
N THR A 61 -5.78 10.19 -4.73
CA THR A 61 -5.78 10.03 -3.27
C THR A 61 -6.51 11.19 -2.60
N ASP A 62 -7.72 10.95 -2.08
CA ASP A 62 -8.55 11.95 -1.39
C ASP A 62 -8.15 12.07 0.08
N LYS A 63 -8.13 10.95 0.81
CA LYS A 63 -7.68 10.88 2.21
C LYS A 63 -6.57 9.86 2.36
N LEU A 64 -5.57 10.24 3.14
CA LEU A 64 -4.50 9.35 3.55
C LEU A 64 -4.28 9.51 5.05
N GLU A 65 -4.45 8.42 5.78
CA GLU A 65 -4.31 8.37 7.23
C GLU A 65 -3.29 7.29 7.60
N ILE A 66 -2.51 7.54 8.65
CA ILE A 66 -1.48 6.65 9.15
C ILE A 66 -1.66 6.44 10.65
N LEU A 67 -1.38 5.22 11.13
CA LEU A 67 -1.32 4.94 12.56
C LEU A 67 -0.14 5.70 13.15
N CYS A 68 -0.45 6.52 14.15
CA CYS A 68 0.56 7.25 14.87
C CYS A 68 1.48 6.31 15.67
N ALA A 69 2.79 6.52 15.51
CA ALA A 69 3.84 5.77 16.20
C ALA A 69 4.29 6.45 17.51
N ASN A 70 4.13 7.78 17.62
CA ASN A 70 4.59 8.57 18.77
C ASN A 70 3.42 9.02 19.66
N CYS A 71 2.48 8.12 19.92
CA CYS A 71 1.32 8.35 20.79
C CYS A 71 1.11 7.14 21.69
N SER A 72 0.59 7.39 22.89
CA SER A 72 0.35 6.33 23.89
C SER A 72 -0.71 5.33 23.46
N VAL A 73 -1.68 5.75 22.63
CA VAL A 73 -2.71 4.89 22.04
C VAL A 73 -2.66 5.08 20.53
N PRO A 74 -2.40 4.02 19.75
CA PRO A 74 -2.40 4.09 18.29
C PRO A 74 -3.75 4.59 17.78
N LYS A 75 -3.71 5.71 17.08
CA LYS A 75 -4.86 6.28 16.38
C LYS A 75 -4.46 6.62 14.96
N TYR A 76 -5.42 6.58 14.05
CA TYR A 76 -5.22 7.09 12.70
C TYR A 76 -5.19 8.61 12.73
N GLU A 77 -4.18 9.19 12.11
CA GLU A 77 -4.02 10.62 11.92
C GLU A 77 -3.82 10.90 10.43
N THR A 78 -4.31 12.05 9.97
CA THR A 78 -4.14 12.48 8.59
C THR A 78 -2.66 12.70 8.28
N VAL A 79 -2.23 12.23 7.10
CA VAL A 79 -0.88 12.47 6.60
C VAL A 79 -0.75 13.92 6.17
N GLU A 80 0.10 14.65 6.89
CA GLU A 80 0.40 16.05 6.63
C GLU A 80 1.51 16.18 5.58
N PRO A 81 1.38 17.07 4.57
CA PRO A 81 2.36 17.17 3.48
C PRO A 81 3.82 17.38 3.95
N ASN A 82 4.00 18.15 5.02
CA ASN A 82 5.31 18.48 5.59
C ASN A 82 5.73 17.52 6.72
N GLY A 83 4.89 16.55 7.09
CA GLY A 83 5.23 15.54 8.08
C GLY A 83 6.28 14.57 7.55
N THR A 84 7.10 14.01 8.43
CA THR A 84 8.09 12.99 8.09
C THR A 84 7.59 11.62 8.54
N TYR A 85 7.56 10.66 7.61
CA TYR A 85 7.01 9.33 7.83
C TYR A 85 8.03 8.27 7.46
N ARG A 86 8.15 7.26 8.32
CA ARG A 86 8.95 6.05 8.06
C ARG A 86 8.00 4.94 7.62
N ILE A 87 8.24 4.41 6.43
CA ILE A 87 7.47 3.30 5.88
C ILE A 87 8.35 2.08 5.68
N VAL A 88 7.75 0.90 5.75
CA VAL A 88 8.40 -0.36 5.38
C VAL A 88 7.85 -0.80 4.03
N THR A 89 8.74 -1.08 3.09
CA THR A 89 8.39 -1.59 1.75
C THR A 89 9.40 -2.66 1.32
N THR A 90 9.24 -3.21 0.11
CA THR A 90 10.20 -4.15 -0.47
C THR A 90 11.31 -3.41 -1.20
N SER A 91 12.49 -4.02 -1.28
CA SER A 91 13.61 -3.51 -2.06
C SER A 91 13.27 -3.34 -3.54
N PHE A 92 12.33 -4.14 -4.09
CA PHE A 92 11.84 -3.97 -5.45
C PHE A 92 11.20 -2.59 -5.67
N ILE A 93 10.24 -2.20 -4.82
CA ILE A 93 9.58 -0.89 -4.91
C ILE A 93 10.61 0.22 -4.66
N ALA A 94 11.42 0.10 -3.61
CA ALA A 94 12.40 1.13 -3.24
C ALA A 94 13.45 1.41 -4.33
N ASN A 95 13.78 0.41 -5.15
CA ASN A 95 14.69 0.56 -6.29
C ASN A 95 13.98 0.93 -7.61
N GLY A 96 12.67 1.18 -7.56
CA GLY A 96 11.88 1.69 -8.69
C GLY A 96 11.14 0.64 -9.51
N GLY A 97 10.91 -0.54 -8.94
CA GLY A 97 9.94 -1.50 -9.45
C GLY A 97 8.56 -0.87 -9.68
N ASP A 98 7.76 -1.43 -10.59
CA ASP A 98 6.44 -0.89 -10.99
C ASP A 98 6.41 0.61 -11.35
N GLY A 99 7.55 1.16 -11.74
CA GLY A 99 7.71 2.56 -12.13
C GLY A 99 7.68 3.55 -10.96
N PHE A 100 7.79 3.09 -9.71
CA PHE A 100 7.91 3.99 -8.56
C PHE A 100 9.21 4.81 -8.67
N THR A 101 9.11 6.11 -8.44
CA THR A 101 10.27 7.01 -8.49
C THR A 101 10.39 7.76 -7.18
N PHE A 102 11.62 7.79 -6.65
CA PHE A 102 11.95 8.44 -5.39
C PHE A 102 13.07 9.45 -5.62
N ASP A 103 12.92 10.61 -4.99
CA ASP A 103 13.95 11.65 -4.95
C ASP A 103 15.19 11.17 -4.17
N ASP A 104 16.32 11.84 -4.36
CA ASP A 104 17.59 11.44 -3.74
C ASP A 104 17.51 11.44 -2.21
N ASP A 105 16.74 12.35 -1.60
CA ASP A 105 16.51 12.38 -0.15
C ASP A 105 15.93 11.05 0.38
N VAL A 106 14.92 10.50 -0.31
CA VAL A 106 14.29 9.24 0.09
C VAL A 106 15.24 8.07 -0.14
N LYS A 107 15.96 8.06 -1.26
CA LYS A 107 16.96 7.01 -1.56
C LYS A 107 18.10 6.99 -0.54
N ASN A 108 18.59 8.17 -0.14
CA ASN A 108 19.64 8.30 0.86
C ASN A 108 19.18 7.90 2.27
N SER A 109 17.87 7.92 2.53
CA SER A 109 17.27 7.46 3.80
C SER A 109 17.03 5.95 3.87
N MET A 110 17.36 5.20 2.82
CA MET A 110 17.07 3.77 2.73
C MET A 110 17.86 2.99 3.78
N GLU A 111 17.15 2.33 4.68
CA GLU A 111 17.71 1.41 5.68
C GLU A 111 17.26 0.00 5.33
N THR A 112 18.17 -0.98 5.40
CA THR A 112 17.80 -2.40 5.26
C THR A 112 18.18 -3.17 6.51
N GLU A 113 17.24 -3.97 7.01
CA GLU A 113 17.46 -4.87 8.13
C GLU A 113 18.05 -6.22 7.66
N GLY A 114 18.25 -6.41 6.35
CA GLY A 114 18.77 -7.66 5.78
C GLY A 114 17.81 -8.85 5.88
N ARG A 115 16.54 -8.62 6.24
CA ARG A 115 15.52 -9.66 6.35
C ARG A 115 14.80 -9.88 5.03
N MET A 116 14.67 -11.15 4.64
CA MET A 116 13.90 -11.54 3.46
C MET A 116 12.41 -11.47 3.73
N ASP A 117 11.65 -11.00 2.75
CA ASP A 117 10.19 -10.92 2.79
C ASP A 117 9.52 -12.27 3.11
N VAL A 118 9.99 -13.36 2.51
CA VAL A 118 9.48 -14.71 2.71
C VAL A 118 9.67 -15.19 4.14
N GLU A 119 10.78 -14.83 4.77
CA GLU A 119 11.06 -15.17 6.17
C GLU A 119 10.09 -14.45 7.08
N VAL A 120 9.99 -13.13 6.95
CA VAL A 120 9.13 -12.28 7.77
C VAL A 120 7.67 -12.70 7.63
N PHE A 121 7.21 -12.95 6.42
CA PHE A 121 5.85 -13.44 6.17
C PHE A 121 5.60 -14.81 6.80
N THR A 122 6.53 -15.77 6.61
CA THR A 122 6.38 -17.12 7.13
C THR A 122 6.32 -17.12 8.66
N GLU A 123 7.19 -16.34 9.30
CA GLU A 123 7.17 -16.16 10.76
C GLU A 123 5.88 -15.52 11.25
N HIS A 124 5.43 -14.46 10.57
CA HIS A 124 4.19 -13.77 10.92
C HIS A 124 2.98 -14.71 10.80
N VAL A 125 2.82 -15.39 9.67
CA VAL A 125 1.73 -16.33 9.42
C VAL A 125 1.72 -17.46 10.45
N ARG A 126 2.89 -18.02 10.79
CA ARG A 126 2.99 -19.05 11.84
C ARG A 126 2.48 -18.54 13.18
N LYS A 127 2.78 -17.28 13.53
CA LYS A 127 2.38 -16.66 14.80
C LYS A 127 0.88 -16.37 14.87
N ILE A 128 0.26 -15.95 13.77
CA ILE A 128 -1.16 -15.57 13.72
C ILE A 128 -2.08 -16.73 13.30
N SER A 129 -1.53 -17.93 13.10
CA SER A 129 -2.30 -19.09 12.65
C SER A 129 -3.23 -19.60 13.76
N PRO A 130 -4.50 -19.94 13.44
CA PRO A 130 -5.14 -19.84 12.13
C PRO A 130 -5.49 -18.38 11.77
N ILE A 131 -5.22 -17.99 10.51
CA ILE A 131 -5.47 -16.63 10.02
C ILE A 131 -6.98 -16.35 10.02
N LYS A 132 -7.39 -15.30 10.74
CA LYS A 132 -8.79 -14.85 10.85
C LYS A 132 -8.97 -13.35 10.54
N THR A 133 -8.00 -12.74 9.87
CA THR A 133 -8.01 -11.30 9.57
C THR A 133 -9.13 -10.94 8.58
N PRO A 134 -10.10 -10.09 8.96
CA PRO A 134 -11.16 -9.64 8.07
C PRO A 134 -10.69 -8.52 7.14
N GLU A 135 -11.53 -8.13 6.19
CA GLU A 135 -11.34 -6.88 5.43
C GLU A 135 -11.63 -5.68 6.33
N GLU A 136 -10.60 -4.91 6.66
CA GLU A 136 -10.69 -3.81 7.65
C GLU A 136 -11.00 -2.44 7.02
N GLY A 137 -11.38 -2.41 5.73
CA GLY A 137 -11.64 -1.15 5.02
C GLY A 137 -10.41 -0.24 4.91
N ARG A 138 -9.21 -0.82 4.80
CA ARG A 138 -7.95 -0.07 4.70
C ARG A 138 -7.84 0.74 3.40
N ILE A 139 -8.49 0.27 2.33
CA ILE A 139 -8.53 0.93 1.03
C ILE A 139 -9.99 1.09 0.63
N ILE A 140 -10.42 2.32 0.37
CA ILE A 140 -11.77 2.64 -0.09
C ILE A 140 -11.65 3.38 -1.42
N MET A 141 -12.46 2.99 -2.42
CA MET A 141 -12.49 3.63 -3.73
C MET A 141 -13.88 4.18 -4.00
N PHE A 142 -13.99 5.50 -4.08
CA PHE A 142 -15.21 6.20 -4.49
C PHE A 142 -15.26 6.38 -6.00
N ASN A 143 -16.48 6.34 -6.55
CA ASN A 143 -16.77 6.57 -7.97
C ASN A 143 -16.04 5.58 -8.90
N ASN A 144 -15.82 4.36 -8.42
CA ASN A 144 -15.11 3.30 -9.12
C ASN A 144 -15.85 1.96 -8.99
N GLU A 145 -17.09 1.92 -9.48
CA GLU A 145 -17.90 0.71 -9.41
C GLU A 145 -17.31 -0.39 -10.29
N ARG A 146 -17.24 -1.61 -9.76
CA ARG A 146 -16.77 -2.77 -10.52
C ARG A 146 -17.79 -3.09 -11.62
N PRO A 147 -17.40 -3.04 -12.90
CA PRO A 147 -18.29 -3.38 -14.00
C PRO A 147 -18.58 -4.90 -14.02
N PRO A 148 -19.76 -5.33 -14.51
CA PRO A 148 -20.18 -6.73 -14.47
C PRO A 148 -19.30 -7.66 -15.33
N ASN A 149 -18.61 -7.11 -16.33
CA ASN A 149 -17.67 -7.81 -17.20
C ASN A 149 -16.20 -7.61 -16.79
N ALA A 150 -15.93 -7.15 -15.56
CA ALA A 150 -14.58 -7.02 -15.03
C ALA A 150 -13.84 -8.37 -15.03
N THR A 151 -12.67 -8.40 -15.65
CA THR A 151 -11.80 -9.58 -15.70
C THR A 151 -10.71 -9.56 -14.63
N SER A 152 -10.45 -8.41 -13.99
CA SER A 152 -9.44 -8.30 -12.95
C SER A 152 -9.92 -8.90 -11.61
N GLY A 153 -9.00 -9.45 -10.82
CA GLY A 153 -9.29 -10.03 -9.53
C GLY A 153 -9.80 -8.99 -8.51
N GLY A 154 -10.82 -9.34 -7.73
CA GLY A 154 -11.39 -8.50 -6.67
C GLY A 154 -12.68 -9.14 -6.13
N LEU A 155 -12.86 -9.13 -4.81
CA LEU A 155 -14.04 -9.74 -4.18
C LEU A 155 -15.31 -8.96 -4.55
N TYR A 156 -16.38 -9.72 -4.82
CA TYR A 156 -17.67 -9.20 -5.27
C TYR A 156 -18.31 -8.33 -4.15
N PRO A 157 -18.74 -7.09 -4.43
CA PRO A 157 -19.35 -6.21 -3.42
C PRO A 157 -20.71 -6.72 -2.87
N GLY A 158 -21.23 -7.86 -3.36
CA GLY A 158 -22.49 -8.46 -2.93
C GLY A 158 -22.37 -9.71 -2.03
N SER A 159 -21.16 -10.11 -1.63
CA SER A 159 -20.94 -11.36 -0.88
C SER A 159 -20.36 -11.16 0.54
N LEU A 160 -20.42 -9.95 1.10
CA LEU A 160 -20.07 -9.72 2.50
C LEU A 160 -21.33 -9.89 3.38
N PRO A 161 -21.37 -10.85 4.30
CA PRO A 161 -22.43 -10.90 5.30
C PRO A 161 -22.19 -9.76 6.30
N PHE A 162 -23.27 -9.05 6.62
CA PHE A 162 -23.36 -8.15 7.78
C PHE A 162 -23.14 -8.91 9.09
#